data_AF-A0A832U0B6-F1
#
_entry.id   AF-A0A832U0B6-F1
#
_cell.length_a   1.000
_cell.length_b   1.000
_cell.length_c   1.000
_cell.angle_alpha   90.00
_cell.angle_beta   90.00
_cell.angle_gamma   90.00
#
_symmetry.space_group_name_H-M   'P 1'
#
loop_
_entity.id
_entity.type
_entity.pdbx_description
1 polymer ?
#
loop_
_entity_poly.entity_id
_entity_poly.type
_entity_poly.pdbx_seq_one_letter_code
_entity_poly.pdbx_strand_id
1 'polypeptide(L)'
;EILLSEDRLWELQKIAKEIVGTHVMFATSEAFKEAYLLELAYWNEGMAFKMLQKFLKKKKLPMIGEPSSILKIDRQVERDIPELGEEGLEVLEKVGTYLTMVIEDCEGCHKCVKVCPNGALRMDEKGTVKIRTDLCDGANCQRCLHACPDDRFKWENLTVAGV
;
A
#
# COMPACT_ATOMS: atom_id res chain seq x y z
N GLU A 1 -8.59 21.22 2.90
CA GLU A 1 -9.03 21.88 4.15
C GLU A 1 -8.04 21.79 5.34
N ILE A 2 -6.76 21.49 5.11
CA ILE A 2 -5.69 21.51 6.14
C ILE A 2 -4.80 22.76 6.03
N LEU A 3 -4.92 23.53 4.93
CA LEU A 3 -4.10 24.71 4.59
C LEU A 3 -4.80 26.06 4.83
N LEU A 4 -5.91 26.11 5.57
CA LEU A 4 -6.78 27.29 5.63
C LEU A 4 -6.50 28.27 6.78
N SER A 5 -5.76 27.88 7.83
CA SER A 5 -5.40 28.80 8.91
C SER A 5 -4.06 28.43 9.56
N GLU A 6 -3.24 29.45 9.82
CA GLU A 6 -1.93 29.33 10.47
C GLU A 6 -2.07 28.75 11.89
N ASP A 7 -3.11 29.14 12.63
CA ASP A 7 -3.34 28.67 14.01
C ASP A 7 -3.60 27.16 14.08
N ARG A 8 -4.31 26.60 13.10
CA ARG A 8 -4.63 25.16 13.04
C ARG A 8 -3.39 24.33 12.73
N LEU A 9 -2.41 24.90 12.01
CA LEU A 9 -1.13 24.23 11.76
C LEU A 9 -0.36 24.01 13.07
N TRP A 10 -0.34 25.02 13.95
CA TRP A 10 0.32 24.93 15.26
C TRP A 10 -0.37 23.94 16.19
N GLU A 11 -1.71 23.90 16.18
CA GLU A 11 -2.50 22.92 16.93
C GLU A 11 -2.19 21.48 16.48
N LEU A 12 -2.21 21.23 15.17
CA LEU A 12 -1.87 19.92 14.61
C LEU A 12 -0.42 19.51 14.91
N GLN A 13 0.53 20.46 14.88
CA GLN A 13 1.91 20.20 15.27
C GLN A 13 2.06 19.88 16.76
N LYS A 14 1.26 20.49 17.63
CA LYS A 14 1.23 20.17 19.06
C LYS A 14 0.72 18.74 19.29
N ILE A 15 -0.40 18.38 18.66
CA ILE A 15 -0.95 17.02 18.72
C ILE A 15 0.06 16.00 18.20
N ALA A 16 0.70 16.28 17.05
CA ALA A 16 1.73 15.42 16.49
C ALA A 16 2.91 15.22 17.45
N LYS A 17 3.36 16.26 18.15
CA LYS A 17 4.44 16.14 19.15
C LYS A 17 4.03 15.30 20.36
N GLU A 18 2.80 15.41 20.82
CA GLU A 18 2.25 14.57 21.92
C GLU A 18 2.17 13.09 21.51
N ILE A 19 1.78 12.81 20.26
CA ILE A 19 1.76 11.44 19.70
C ILE A 19 3.18 10.88 19.54
N VAL A 20 4.13 11.67 19.01
CA VAL A 20 5.53 11.23 18.84
C VAL A 20 6.21 10.92 20.18
N GLY A 21 5.80 11.58 21.28
CA GLY A 21 6.30 11.27 22.62
C GLY A 21 5.95 9.84 23.10
N THR A 22 4.92 9.22 22.52
CA THR A 22 4.46 7.86 22.85
C THR A 22 4.77 6.82 21.78
N HIS A 23 5.16 7.24 20.57
CA HIS A 23 5.42 6.37 19.43
C HIS A 23 6.89 6.44 19.00
N VAL A 24 7.56 5.30 18.96
CA VAL A 24 8.93 5.22 18.42
C VAL A 24 8.87 5.39 16.91
N MET A 25 9.28 6.56 16.41
CA MET A 25 9.48 6.77 14.98
C MET A 25 10.76 6.04 14.56
N PHE A 26 10.62 4.86 13.95
CA PHE A 26 11.76 4.08 13.45
C PHE A 26 12.66 4.89 12.51
N ALA A 27 12.08 5.78 11.71
CA ALA A 27 12.82 6.70 10.85
C ALA A 27 13.73 7.70 11.60
N THR A 28 13.53 7.93 12.90
CA THR A 28 14.44 8.75 13.73
C THR A 28 15.54 7.94 14.40
N SER A 29 15.39 6.61 14.49
CA SER A 29 16.41 5.73 15.05
C SER A 29 17.54 5.54 14.04
N GLU A 30 18.75 5.94 14.43
CA GLU A 30 19.93 5.77 13.57
C GLU A 30 20.21 4.29 13.28
N ALA A 31 20.03 3.42 14.29
CA ALA A 31 20.17 1.98 14.11
C ALA A 31 19.18 1.42 13.08
N PHE A 32 17.93 1.92 13.08
CA PHE A 32 16.93 1.49 12.12
C PHE A 32 17.24 1.99 10.71
N LYS A 33 17.63 3.26 10.55
CA LYS A 33 18.05 3.78 9.23
C LYS A 33 19.17 2.95 8.62
N GLU A 34 20.19 2.64 9.42
CA GLU A 34 21.31 1.82 8.97
C GLU A 34 20.89 0.40 8.61
N ALA A 35 20.05 -0.25 9.44
CA ALA A 35 19.52 -1.57 9.15
C ALA A 35 18.66 -1.58 7.87
N TYR A 36 17.77 -0.61 7.73
CA TYR A 36 16.86 -0.48 6.59
C TYR A 36 17.62 -0.28 5.27
N LEU A 37 18.64 0.57 5.25
CA LEU A 37 19.49 0.75 4.07
C LEU A 37 20.20 -0.54 3.67
N LEU A 38 20.67 -1.32 4.63
CA LEU A 38 21.30 -2.61 4.38
C LEU A 38 20.30 -3.65 3.87
N GLU A 39 19.07 -3.65 4.39
CA GLU A 39 17.99 -4.51 3.90
C GLU A 39 17.61 -4.17 2.46
N LEU A 40 17.44 -2.88 2.13
CA LEU A 40 17.18 -2.46 0.74
C LEU A 40 18.28 -2.93 -0.21
N ALA A 41 19.54 -2.75 0.17
CA ALA A 41 20.66 -3.14 -0.66
C ALA A 41 20.72 -4.67 -0.86
N TYR A 42 20.34 -5.46 0.15
CA TYR A 42 20.27 -6.92 0.06
C TYR A 42 19.07 -7.41 -0.76
N TRP A 43 17.86 -6.98 -0.42
CA TRP A 43 16.63 -7.52 -0.99
C TRP A 43 16.31 -6.96 -2.38
N ASN A 44 16.63 -5.69 -2.65
CA ASN A 44 16.23 -5.01 -3.88
C ASN A 44 17.40 -4.79 -4.85
N GLU A 45 18.61 -4.54 -4.33
CA GLU A 45 19.78 -4.19 -5.17
C GLU A 45 20.76 -5.35 -5.37
N GLY A 46 20.52 -6.51 -4.76
CA GLY A 46 21.28 -7.73 -5.01
C GLY A 46 22.63 -7.82 -4.28
N MET A 47 22.81 -7.11 -3.15
CA MET A 47 23.97 -7.29 -2.28
C MET A 47 24.09 -8.76 -1.83
N ALA A 48 25.30 -9.31 -1.81
CA ALA A 48 25.51 -10.67 -1.31
C ALA A 48 25.34 -10.77 0.22
N PHE A 49 24.81 -11.89 0.72
CA PHE A 49 24.52 -12.08 2.16
C PHE A 49 25.76 -11.93 3.06
N LYS A 50 26.92 -12.41 2.62
CA LYS A 50 28.20 -12.22 3.34
C LYS A 50 28.57 -10.75 3.51
N MET A 51 28.22 -9.92 2.53
CA MET A 51 28.47 -8.48 2.56
C MET A 51 27.51 -7.79 3.54
N LEU A 52 26.24 -8.18 3.54
CA LEU A 52 25.26 -7.75 4.54
C LEU A 52 25.77 -8.05 5.96
N GLN A 53 26.15 -9.29 6.25
CA GLN A 53 26.69 -9.69 7.56
C GLN A 53 27.92 -8.87 7.97
N LYS A 54 28.83 -8.59 7.03
CA LYS A 54 30.00 -7.73 7.27
C LYS A 54 29.59 -6.32 7.66
N PHE A 55 28.62 -5.74 6.98
CA PHE A 55 28.13 -4.39 7.29
C PHE A 55 27.36 -4.34 8.60
N LEU A 56 26.51 -5.33 8.90
CA LEU A 56 25.84 -5.45 10.21
C LEU A 56 26.87 -5.45 11.34
N LYS A 57 27.93 -6.26 11.22
CA LYS A 57 29.04 -6.29 12.19
C LYS A 57 29.75 -4.93 12.29
N LYS A 58 30.04 -4.28 11.17
CA LYS A 58 30.71 -2.95 11.14
C LYS A 58 29.87 -1.87 11.82
N LYS A 59 28.56 -1.91 11.61
CA LYS A 59 27.59 -0.97 12.19
C LYS A 59 27.16 -1.35 13.61
N LYS A 60 27.70 -2.45 14.17
CA LYS A 60 27.35 -2.99 15.50
C LYS A 60 25.85 -3.30 15.63
N LEU A 61 25.23 -3.70 14.51
CA LEU A 61 23.84 -4.13 14.45
C LEU A 61 23.73 -5.64 14.76
N PRO A 62 22.56 -6.13 15.19
CA PRO A 62 22.30 -7.55 15.39
C PRO A 62 22.67 -8.36 14.14
N MET A 63 23.42 -9.44 14.32
CA MET A 63 23.79 -10.30 13.20
C MET A 63 22.65 -11.25 12.85
N ILE A 64 22.40 -11.37 11.54
CA ILE A 64 21.48 -12.37 10.99
C ILE A 64 22.32 -13.59 10.59
N GLY A 65 21.97 -14.75 11.15
CA GLY A 65 22.60 -16.03 10.83
C GLY A 65 22.08 -16.61 9.51
N GLU A 66 22.80 -17.59 8.97
CA GLU A 66 22.22 -18.43 7.91
C GLU A 66 21.04 -19.24 8.48
N PRO A 67 19.94 -19.39 7.73
CA PRO A 67 18.82 -20.21 8.18
C PRO A 67 19.29 -21.63 8.49
N SER A 68 18.88 -22.17 9.63
CA SER A 68 19.10 -23.58 9.96
C SER A 68 18.46 -24.47 8.90
N SER A 69 19.18 -25.49 8.44
CA SER A 69 18.62 -26.54 7.58
C SER A 69 17.51 -27.35 8.27
N ILE A 70 17.52 -27.36 9.60
CA ILE A 70 16.49 -27.96 10.43
C ILE A 70 15.47 -26.86 10.74
N LEU A 71 14.36 -26.86 10.00
CA LEU A 71 13.19 -26.05 10.26
C LEU A 71 12.42 -26.61 11.46
N LYS A 72 12.36 -25.85 12.54
CA LYS A 72 11.42 -26.11 13.65
C LYS A 72 10.32 -25.06 13.57
N ILE A 73 9.12 -25.48 13.20
CA ILE A 73 7.95 -24.61 13.19
C ILE A 73 7.41 -24.59 14.62
N ASP A 74 7.63 -23.48 15.33
CA ASP A 74 6.99 -23.21 16.62
C ASP A 74 5.70 -22.42 16.37
N ARG A 75 4.56 -23.10 16.35
CA ARG A 75 3.25 -22.46 16.18
C ARG A 75 2.68 -22.17 17.57
N GLN A 76 2.91 -20.96 18.05
CA GLN A 76 2.43 -20.54 19.38
C GLN A 76 0.93 -20.26 19.40
N VAL A 77 0.37 -19.79 18.28
CA VAL A 77 -1.06 -19.46 18.15
C VAL A 77 -1.62 -19.92 16.81
N GLU A 78 -2.92 -20.23 16.78
CA GLU A 78 -3.60 -20.61 15.54
C GLU A 78 -3.83 -19.40 14.62
N ARG A 79 -4.10 -18.23 15.20
CA ARG A 79 -4.44 -16.96 14.54
C ARG A 79 -3.77 -15.79 15.27
N ASP A 80 -3.60 -14.66 14.57
CA ASP A 80 -2.97 -13.45 15.12
C ASP A 80 -3.75 -12.84 16.30
N ILE A 81 -5.08 -12.98 16.29
CA ILE A 81 -5.98 -12.55 17.37
C ILE A 81 -6.64 -13.81 17.96
N PRO A 82 -6.17 -14.30 19.12
CA PRO A 82 -6.69 -15.53 19.73
C PRO A 82 -8.11 -15.40 20.29
N GLU A 83 -8.48 -14.22 20.79
CA GLU A 83 -9.76 -13.95 21.43
C GLU A 83 -10.40 -12.72 20.76
N LEU A 84 -11.56 -12.92 20.13
CA LEU A 84 -12.25 -11.88 19.34
C LEU A 84 -13.18 -11.00 20.19
N GLY A 85 -13.33 -11.27 21.50
CA GLY A 85 -14.30 -10.60 22.36
C GLY A 85 -15.76 -10.98 22.08
N GLU A 86 -16.69 -10.38 22.82
CA GLU A 86 -18.14 -10.67 22.73
C GLU A 86 -18.74 -10.24 21.39
N GLU A 87 -18.26 -9.13 20.83
CA GLU A 87 -18.71 -8.56 19.55
C GLU A 87 -18.08 -9.27 18.33
N GLY A 88 -17.07 -10.11 18.56
CA GLY A 88 -16.36 -10.81 17.49
C GLY A 88 -15.52 -9.88 16.60
N LEU A 89 -15.21 -10.37 15.39
CA LEU A 89 -14.46 -9.63 14.37
C LEU A 89 -15.34 -9.39 13.15
N GLU A 90 -15.66 -8.12 12.88
CA GLU A 90 -16.31 -7.72 11.63
C GLU A 90 -15.27 -7.11 10.68
N VAL A 91 -15.13 -7.70 9.50
CA VAL A 91 -14.25 -7.18 8.45
C VAL A 91 -15.08 -6.36 7.48
N LEU A 92 -14.80 -5.06 7.40
CA LEU A 92 -15.40 -4.18 6.41
C LEU A 92 -14.84 -4.50 5.02
N GLU A 93 -15.59 -5.24 4.20
CA GLU A 93 -15.15 -5.64 2.86
C GLU A 93 -15.10 -4.47 1.85
N LYS A 94 -15.77 -3.36 2.16
CA LYS A 94 -15.96 -2.22 1.26
C LYS A 94 -15.81 -0.92 2.04
N VAL A 95 -14.63 -0.33 1.97
CA VAL A 95 -14.30 0.94 2.63
C VAL A 95 -14.16 2.09 1.63
N GLY A 96 -14.09 1.78 0.33
CA GLY A 96 -13.88 2.74 -0.73
C GLY A 96 -15.18 3.25 -1.36
N THR A 97 -15.05 4.35 -2.08
CA THR A 97 -16.05 4.87 -3.00
C THR A 97 -15.98 4.17 -4.35
N TYR A 98 -16.92 4.47 -5.23
CA TYR A 98 -16.85 4.08 -6.63
C TYR A 98 -16.52 5.29 -7.51
N LEU A 99 -15.63 5.11 -8.48
CA LEU A 99 -15.48 6.04 -9.59
C LEU A 99 -16.19 5.49 -10.81
N THR A 100 -16.93 6.32 -11.53
CA THR A 100 -17.62 5.95 -12.76
C THR A 100 -17.30 6.90 -13.89
N MET A 101 -17.19 6.36 -15.10
CA MET A 101 -17.13 7.14 -16.33
C MET A 101 -17.81 6.37 -17.46
N VAL A 102 -18.28 7.09 -18.47
CA VAL A 102 -18.68 6.50 -19.75
C VAL A 102 -17.56 6.76 -20.74
N ILE A 103 -17.04 5.70 -21.36
CA ILE A 103 -16.07 5.83 -22.45
C ILE A 103 -16.85 5.98 -23.75
N GLU A 104 -16.78 7.16 -24.37
CA GLU A 104 -17.38 7.42 -25.68
C GLU A 104 -16.74 6.51 -26.75
N ASP A 105 -17.58 5.96 -27.64
CA ASP A 105 -17.21 4.99 -28.69
C ASP A 105 -16.41 3.78 -28.18
N CYS A 106 -16.74 3.26 -26.99
CA CYS A 106 -16.10 2.06 -26.49
C CYS A 106 -16.53 0.82 -27.30
N GLU A 107 -15.57 0.15 -27.95
CA GLU A 107 -15.81 -1.14 -28.62
C GLU A 107 -16.03 -2.32 -27.65
N GLY A 108 -15.98 -2.09 -26.34
CA GLY A 108 -16.16 -3.15 -25.35
C GLY A 108 -15.03 -4.19 -25.36
N CYS A 109 -13.79 -3.81 -25.67
CA CYS A 109 -12.67 -4.78 -25.72
C CYS A 109 -12.22 -5.33 -24.33
N HIS A 110 -12.67 -4.70 -23.24
CA HIS A 110 -12.39 -5.07 -21.84
C HIS A 110 -10.88 -5.10 -21.45
N LYS A 111 -9.98 -4.53 -22.26
CA LYS A 111 -8.53 -4.52 -21.96
C LYS A 111 -8.20 -3.78 -20.65
N CYS A 112 -8.85 -2.65 -20.39
CA CYS A 112 -8.70 -1.88 -19.15
C CYS A 112 -9.10 -2.66 -17.90
N VAL A 113 -10.09 -3.57 -18.00
CA VAL A 113 -10.51 -4.46 -16.91
C VAL A 113 -9.49 -5.57 -16.72
N LYS A 114 -9.05 -6.23 -17.81
CA LYS A 114 -8.13 -7.37 -17.78
C LYS A 114 -6.74 -7.03 -17.26
N VAL A 115 -6.25 -5.82 -17.52
CA VAL A 115 -4.90 -5.39 -17.10
C VAL A 115 -4.83 -5.01 -15.62
N CYS A 116 -5.97 -4.84 -14.96
CA CYS A 116 -6.02 -4.42 -13.56
C CYS A 116 -5.52 -5.55 -12.64
N PRO A 117 -4.39 -5.38 -11.94
CA PRO A 117 -3.82 -6.43 -11.09
C PRO A 117 -4.71 -6.75 -9.88
N ASN A 118 -5.45 -5.75 -9.40
CA ASN A 118 -6.27 -5.86 -8.19
C ASN A 118 -7.74 -6.15 -8.49
N GLY A 119 -8.12 -6.32 -9.77
CA GLY A 119 -9.49 -6.56 -10.18
C GLY A 119 -10.48 -5.42 -9.83
N ALA A 120 -9.98 -4.20 -9.64
CA ALA A 120 -10.73 -3.03 -9.17
C ALA A 120 -11.76 -2.48 -10.18
N LEU A 121 -11.63 -2.82 -11.47
CA LEU A 121 -12.48 -2.31 -12.54
C LEU A 121 -13.57 -3.31 -12.93
N ARG A 122 -14.75 -2.78 -13.27
CA ARG A 122 -15.84 -3.46 -13.97
C ARG A 122 -16.29 -2.56 -15.11
N MET A 123 -16.72 -3.15 -16.22
CA MET A 123 -17.25 -2.42 -17.38
C MET A 123 -18.58 -3.07 -17.78
N ASP A 124 -19.56 -2.25 -18.13
CA ASP A 124 -20.83 -2.73 -18.68
C ASP A 124 -20.78 -2.81 -20.22
N GLU A 125 -21.87 -3.31 -20.83
CA GLU A 125 -22.00 -3.45 -22.28
C GLU A 125 -22.05 -2.11 -23.03
N LYS A 126 -22.29 -0.99 -22.33
CA LYS A 126 -22.39 0.36 -22.89
C LYS A 126 -21.08 1.15 -22.78
N GLY A 127 -20.01 0.54 -22.28
CA GLY A 127 -18.73 1.22 -22.07
C GLY A 127 -18.66 2.05 -20.79
N THR A 128 -19.62 1.90 -19.87
CA THR A 128 -19.56 2.48 -18.54
C THR A 128 -18.56 1.69 -17.70
N VAL A 129 -17.51 2.36 -17.24
CA VAL A 129 -16.53 1.79 -16.32
C VAL A 129 -16.88 2.18 -14.90
N LYS A 130 -16.83 1.20 -13.99
CA LYS A 130 -16.96 1.39 -12.54
C LYS A 130 -15.70 0.87 -11.85
N ILE A 131 -15.07 1.72 -11.04
CA ILE A 131 -13.80 1.45 -10.35
C ILE A 131 -14.04 1.47 -8.85
N ARG A 132 -13.62 0.42 -8.16
CA ARG A 132 -13.53 0.34 -6.69
C ARG A 132 -12.28 1.07 -6.19
N THR A 133 -12.43 2.18 -5.47
CA THR A 133 -11.27 2.96 -5.02
C THR A 133 -10.48 2.27 -3.92
N ASP A 134 -11.10 1.38 -3.15
CA ASP A 134 -10.44 0.57 -2.13
C ASP A 134 -9.50 -0.50 -2.69
N LEU A 135 -9.65 -0.86 -3.97
CA LEU A 135 -8.77 -1.81 -4.66
C LEU A 135 -7.85 -1.14 -5.70
N CYS A 136 -8.03 0.16 -5.97
CA CYS A 136 -7.33 0.84 -7.05
C CYS A 136 -6.05 1.52 -6.53
N ASP A 137 -4.89 1.18 -7.10
CA ASP A 137 -3.61 1.85 -6.81
C ASP A 137 -3.50 3.28 -7.40
N GLY A 138 -4.58 3.76 -8.02
CA GLY A 138 -4.74 5.14 -8.49
C GLY A 138 -3.63 5.61 -9.42
N ALA A 139 -3.12 6.82 -9.12
CA ALA A 139 -2.11 7.58 -9.86
C ALA A 139 -0.86 6.77 -10.23
N ASN A 140 -0.47 5.82 -9.38
CA ASN A 140 0.81 5.12 -9.50
C ASN A 140 0.76 3.92 -10.44
N CYS A 141 -0.44 3.39 -10.74
CA CYS A 141 -0.58 2.16 -11.52
C CYS A 141 -0.78 2.43 -13.01
N GLN A 142 -1.73 3.30 -13.39
CA GLN A 142 -2.01 3.75 -14.77
C GLN A 142 -2.18 2.68 -15.86
N ARG A 143 -2.17 1.38 -15.52
CA ARG A 143 -2.26 0.29 -16.48
C ARG A 143 -3.53 0.34 -17.33
N CYS A 144 -4.65 0.75 -16.73
CA CYS A 144 -5.92 0.87 -17.44
C CYS A 144 -5.92 1.96 -18.53
N LEU A 145 -5.16 3.06 -18.32
CA LEU A 145 -4.97 4.11 -19.34
C LEU A 145 -4.21 3.52 -20.53
N HIS A 146 -3.02 2.97 -20.27
CA HIS A 146 -2.15 2.45 -21.32
C HIS A 146 -2.70 1.22 -22.05
N ALA A 147 -3.65 0.50 -21.45
CA ALA A 147 -4.28 -0.66 -22.08
C ALA A 147 -5.42 -0.29 -23.04
N CYS A 148 -5.92 0.95 -23.02
CA CYS A 148 -6.95 1.39 -23.95
C CYS A 148 -6.32 1.63 -25.34
N PRO A 149 -6.69 0.85 -26.37
CA PRO A 149 -6.04 0.95 -27.69
C PRO A 149 -6.16 2.32 -28.34
N ASP A 150 -7.27 3.01 -28.06
CA ASP A 150 -7.61 4.30 -28.64
C ASP A 150 -7.33 5.47 -27.69
N ASP A 151 -6.71 5.21 -26.53
CA ASP A 151 -6.44 6.23 -25.49
C ASP A 151 -7.70 7.00 -25.03
N ARG A 152 -8.87 6.34 -25.12
CA ARG A 152 -10.17 6.91 -24.73
C ARG A 152 -10.43 6.84 -23.23
N PHE A 153 -9.66 6.03 -22.50
CA PHE A 153 -9.76 5.93 -21.05
C PHE A 153 -9.05 7.13 -20.41
N LYS A 154 -9.81 8.16 -20.02
CA LYS A 154 -9.28 9.39 -19.41
C LYS A 154 -9.77 9.56 -17.98
N TRP A 155 -8.84 9.77 -17.05
CA TRP A 155 -9.19 10.01 -15.66
C TRP A 155 -9.97 11.29 -15.41
N GLU A 156 -9.81 12.29 -16.27
CA GLU A 156 -10.58 13.55 -16.21
C GLU A 156 -12.09 13.31 -16.29
N ASN A 157 -12.51 12.20 -16.90
CA ASN A 157 -13.91 11.83 -17.06
C ASN A 157 -14.46 10.99 -15.89
N LEU A 158 -13.63 10.64 -14.90
CA LEU A 158 -14.06 9.90 -13.73
C LEU A 158 -14.84 10.80 -12.77
N THR A 159 -16.02 10.33 -12.39
CA THR A 159 -16.90 10.97 -11.42
C THR A 159 -17.06 10.05 -10.21
N VAL A 160 -17.21 10.62 -9.01
CA VAL A 160 -17.56 9.80 -7.84
C VAL A 160 -19.00 9.35 -7.98
N ALA A 161 -19.22 8.05 -8.02
CA ALA A 161 -20.55 7.46 -8.15
C ALA A 161 -21.29 7.59 -6.81
N GLY A 162 -22.08 8.66 -6.70
CA GLY A 162 -23.00 8.91 -5.59
C GLY A 162 -22.30 9.36 -4.31
N VAL A 163 -22.51 10.63 -3.97
CA VAL A 163 -23.06 10.96 -2.64
C VAL A 163 -24.57 10.74 -2.74
#